data_AF-A0A162S9V5-F1
#
_entry.id   AF-A0A162S9V5-F1
#
_cell.length_a   1.000
_cell.length_b   1.000
_cell.length_c   1.000
_cell.angle_alpha   90.00
_cell.angle_beta   90.00
_cell.angle_gamma   90.00
#
_symmetry.space_group_name_H-M   'P 1'
#
loop_
_entity.id
_entity.type
_entity.pdbx_description
1 polymer ?
#
loop_
_entity_poly.entity_id
_entity_poly.type
_entity_poly.pdbx_seq_one_letter_code
_entity_poly.pdbx_strand_id
1 'polypeptide(L)'
;MKEGILVTCEEAKQTLHFHLDGDDHHPHVKLAHHHRVTCAHCEAHLDQLKEVERELRSMVQLSAPCSLHERIMKRVQSTPQKRPLYGSVDRGKLM
;
A
#
# COMPACT_ATOMS: atom_id res chain seq x y z
N MET A 1 -23.22 22.20 17.22
CA MET A 1 -22.24 21.12 17.42
C MET A 1 -22.52 20.09 16.34
N LYS A 2 -21.66 19.99 15.31
CA LYS A 2 -21.88 19.08 14.18
C LYS A 2 -21.24 17.74 14.53
N GLU A 3 -22.08 16.74 14.74
CA GLU A 3 -21.70 15.33 14.84
C GLU A 3 -21.19 14.86 13.47
N GLY A 4 -19.91 15.08 13.20
CA GLY A 4 -19.18 14.44 12.12
C GLY A 4 -18.58 13.15 12.66
N ILE A 5 -18.84 12.03 11.96
CA ILE A 5 -18.36 10.67 12.23
C ILE A 5 -16.99 10.69 12.92
N LEU A 6 -16.99 10.28 14.20
CA LEU A 6 -15.84 10.38 15.11
C LEU A 6 -14.77 9.35 14.73
N VAL A 7 -13.92 9.69 13.77
CA VAL A 7 -12.59 9.05 13.68
C VAL A 7 -11.74 9.63 14.80
N THR A 8 -11.22 8.77 15.66
CA THR A 8 -10.28 9.15 16.70
C THR A 8 -8.91 9.46 16.09
N CYS A 9 -8.08 10.21 16.81
CA CYS A 9 -6.72 10.49 16.33
C CYS A 9 -5.91 9.21 16.10
N GLU A 10 -6.11 8.16 16.89
CA GLU A 10 -5.42 6.88 16.71
C GLU A 10 -5.87 6.16 15.44
N GLU A 11 -7.16 6.10 15.18
CA GLU A 11 -7.69 5.53 13.93
C GLU A 11 -7.25 6.33 12.70
N ALA A 12 -7.19 7.67 12.81
CA ALA A 12 -6.68 8.53 11.76
C ALA A 12 -5.21 8.26 11.47
N LYS A 13 -4.35 8.19 12.50
CA LYS A 13 -2.91 7.88 12.31
C LYS A 13 -2.70 6.53 11.63
N GLN A 14 -3.47 5.52 12.02
CA GLN A 14 -3.41 4.20 11.40
C GLN A 14 -3.81 4.20 9.93
N THR A 15 -4.54 5.20 9.44
CA THR A 15 -5.07 5.23 8.07
C THR A 15 -4.46 6.33 7.19
N LEU A 16 -3.73 7.28 7.78
CA LEU A 16 -3.06 8.36 7.04
C LEU A 16 -1.91 7.86 6.15
N HIS A 17 -1.29 6.72 6.45
CA HIS A 17 -0.22 6.16 5.62
C HIS A 17 -0.73 5.68 4.25
N PHE A 18 -1.94 5.10 4.18
CA PHE A 18 -2.56 4.68 2.90
C PHE A 18 -2.65 5.82 1.89
N HIS A 19 -2.86 7.06 2.38
CA HIS A 19 -2.86 8.24 1.52
C HIS A 19 -1.47 8.56 0.93
N LEU A 20 -0.39 8.33 1.69
CA LEU A 20 0.98 8.51 1.19
C LEU A 20 1.39 7.40 0.22
N ASP A 21 0.86 6.20 0.42
CA ASP A 21 1.09 5.06 -0.47
C ASP A 21 0.29 5.16 -1.79
N GLY A 22 -0.59 6.17 -1.92
CA GLY A 22 -1.46 6.36 -3.09
C GLY A 22 -2.71 5.46 -3.11
N ASP A 23 -3.03 4.80 -1.99
CA ASP A 23 -4.22 3.98 -1.84
C ASP A 23 -5.41 4.79 -1.32
N ASP A 24 -5.90 5.70 -2.16
CA ASP A 24 -7.06 6.55 -1.85
C ASP A 24 -8.40 5.79 -1.85
N HIS A 25 -8.41 4.52 -2.25
CA HIS A 25 -9.61 3.67 -2.27
C HIS A 25 -9.90 3.03 -0.92
N HIS A 26 -8.94 3.06 0.01
CA HIS A 26 -9.14 2.53 1.34
C HIS A 26 -10.30 3.27 2.05
N PRO A 27 -11.33 2.55 2.53
CA PRO A 27 -12.61 3.13 2.96
C PRO A 27 -12.47 4.16 4.09
N HIS A 28 -11.38 4.09 4.86
CA HIS A 28 -11.11 4.98 5.97
C HIS A 28 -10.28 6.23 5.60
N VAL A 29 -9.67 6.30 4.41
CA VAL A 29 -8.80 7.41 4.00
C VAL A 29 -9.57 8.73 3.92
N LYS A 30 -10.80 8.70 3.39
CA LYS A 30 -11.65 9.91 3.32
C LYS A 30 -11.99 10.46 4.70
N LEU A 31 -12.25 9.57 5.67
CA LEU A 31 -12.58 9.97 7.04
C LEU A 31 -11.36 10.51 7.78
N ALA A 32 -10.20 9.86 7.63
CA ALA A 32 -8.93 10.34 8.18
C ALA A 32 -8.53 11.70 7.58
N HIS A 33 -8.74 11.89 6.28
CA HIS A 33 -8.55 13.18 5.62
C HIS A 33 -9.50 14.24 6.18
N HIS A 34 -10.77 13.92 6.40
CA HIS A 34 -11.70 14.89 7.00
C HIS A 34 -11.26 15.28 8.41
N HIS A 35 -10.81 14.30 9.22
CA HIS A 35 -10.29 14.54 10.56
C HIS A 35 -9.02 15.40 10.55
N ARG A 36 -8.08 15.19 9.62
CA ARG A 36 -6.84 15.99 9.56
C ARG A 36 -7.10 17.48 9.34
N VAL A 37 -8.12 17.82 8.55
CA VAL A 37 -8.45 19.23 8.23
C VAL A 37 -8.90 20.00 9.48
N THR A 38 -9.39 19.30 10.50
CA THR A 38 -9.90 19.92 11.74
C THR A 38 -9.04 19.60 12.97
N CYS A 39 -8.02 18.75 12.83
CA CYS A 39 -7.17 18.29 13.94
C CYS A 39 -5.69 18.57 13.66
N ALA A 40 -5.15 19.61 14.30
CA ALA A 40 -3.75 20.02 14.18
C ALA A 40 -2.75 18.90 14.53
N HIS A 41 -3.11 18.00 15.45
CA HIS A 41 -2.26 16.85 15.80
C HIS A 41 -2.12 15.84 14.67
N CYS A 42 -3.22 15.54 13.99
CA CYS A 42 -3.22 14.62 12.84
C CYS A 42 -2.62 15.26 11.58
N GLU A 43 -2.76 16.58 11.42
CA GLU A 43 -2.03 17.33 10.39
C GLU A 43 -0.51 17.27 10.61
N ALA A 44 -0.05 17.58 11.81
CA ALA A 44 1.37 17.49 12.17
C ALA A 44 1.94 16.07 12.00
N HIS A 45 1.16 15.04 12.36
CA HIS A 45 1.58 13.66 12.15
C HIS A 45 1.74 13.31 10.67
N LEU A 46 0.84 13.78 9.81
CA LEU A 46 0.98 13.57 8.38
C LEU A 46 2.23 14.27 7.82
N ASP A 47 2.54 15.47 8.28
CA ASP A 47 3.73 16.19 7.84
C ASP A 47 5.03 15.48 8.27
N GLN A 48 5.06 14.88 9.46
CA GLN A 48 6.16 14.00 9.88
C GLN A 48 6.31 12.79 8.96
N LEU A 49 5.20 12.16 8.55
CA LEU A 49 5.26 11.03 7.63
C LEU A 49 5.75 11.43 6.24
N LYS A 50 5.33 12.59 5.71
CA LYS A 50 5.86 13.15 4.44
C LYS A 50 7.36 13.46 4.53
N GLU A 51 7.82 13.94 5.68
CA GLU A 51 9.24 14.15 5.92
C GLU A 51 10.01 12.84 5.85
N VAL A 52 9.55 11.79 6.52
CA VAL A 52 10.16 10.45 6.43
C VAL A 52 10.16 9.94 4.98
N GLU A 53 9.05 10.08 4.25
CA GLU A 53 8.96 9.68 2.85
C GLU A 53 9.98 10.42 1.97
N ARG A 54 10.12 11.74 2.17
CA ARG A 54 11.09 12.57 1.47
C ARG A 54 12.52 12.13 1.75
N GLU A 55 12.86 11.88 3.01
CA GLU A 55 14.19 11.38 3.40
C GLU A 55 14.46 10.04 2.73
N LEU A 56 13.51 9.09 2.77
CA LEU A 56 13.63 7.78 2.12
C LEU A 56 13.83 7.91 0.60
N ARG A 57 13.11 8.83 -0.05
CA ARG A 57 13.27 9.10 -1.50
C ARG A 57 14.62 9.75 -1.83
N SER A 58 15.20 10.50 -0.89
CA SER A 58 16.52 11.14 -1.06
C SER A 58 17.68 10.15 -0.91
N MET A 59 17.44 8.98 -0.29
CA MET A 59 18.44 7.93 -0.18
C MET A 59 18.88 7.46 -1.56
N VAL A 60 20.15 7.07 -1.68
CA VAL A 60 20.73 6.59 -2.94
C VAL A 60 19.88 5.46 -3.51
N GLN A 61 19.26 5.73 -4.66
CA GLN A 61 18.57 4.70 -5.41
C GLN A 61 19.59 3.76 -6.02
N LEU A 62 19.64 2.53 -5.50
CA LEU A 62 20.48 1.49 -6.05
C LEU A 62 19.87 1.00 -7.37
N SER A 63 20.55 1.26 -8.48
CA SER A 63 20.23 0.61 -9.74
C SER A 63 20.55 -0.87 -9.64
N ALA A 64 19.64 -1.73 -10.10
CA ALA A 64 19.95 -3.14 -10.28
C ALA A 64 21.16 -3.31 -11.22
N PRO A 65 22.12 -4.20 -10.92
CA PRO A 65 23.19 -4.53 -11.85
C PRO A 65 22.60 -5.00 -13.19
N CYS A 66 23.19 -4.60 -14.32
CA CYS A 66 22.66 -4.93 -15.66
C CYS A 66 22.48 -6.45 -15.87
N SER A 67 23.31 -7.27 -15.23
CA SER A 67 23.24 -8.74 -15.30
C SER A 67 22.23 -9.39 -14.35
N LEU A 68 21.61 -8.64 -13.44
CA LEU A 68 20.68 -9.20 -12.45
C LEU A 68 19.45 -9.79 -13.12
N HIS A 69 18.90 -9.09 -14.12
CA HIS A 69 17.74 -9.54 -14.88
C HIS A 69 18.01 -10.89 -15.56
N GLU A 70 19.11 -11.00 -16.31
CA GLU A 70 19.48 -12.25 -17.00
C GLU A 70 19.68 -13.41 -16.04
N ARG A 71 20.32 -13.16 -14.88
CA ARG A 71 20.52 -14.18 -13.84
C ARG A 71 19.21 -14.69 -13.24
N ILE A 72 18.25 -13.79 -13.00
CA ILE A 72 16.91 -14.15 -12.50
C ILE A 72 16.18 -14.97 -13.56
N MET A 73 16.14 -14.49 -14.80
CA MET A 73 15.42 -15.17 -15.89
C MET A 73 15.97 -16.56 -16.17
N LYS A 74 17.30 -16.71 -16.15
CA LYS A 74 17.95 -18.03 -16.26
C LYS A 74 17.50 -18.98 -15.16
N ARG A 75 17.38 -18.51 -13.91
CA ARG A 75 16.85 -19.32 -12.81
C ARG A 75 15.39 -19.70 -13.00
N VAL A 76 14.54 -18.74 -13.37
CA VAL A 76 13.10 -18.98 -13.61
C VAL A 76 12.90 -20.06 -14.67
N GLN A 77 13.67 -20.01 -15.77
CA GLN A 77 13.63 -21.01 -16.84
C GLN A 77 14.13 -22.39 -16.39
N SER A 78 15.15 -22.44 -15.53
CA SER A 78 15.69 -23.70 -15.00
C SER A 78 14.90 -24.29 -13.82
N THR A 79 13.98 -23.53 -13.24
CA THR A 79 13.16 -24.00 -12.12
C THR A 79 11.99 -24.80 -12.68
N PRO A 80 11.76 -26.05 -12.24
CA PRO A 80 10.56 -26.79 -12.64
C PRO A 80 9.32 -25.98 -12.28
N GLN A 81 8.60 -25.53 -13.31
CA GLN A 81 7.32 -24.86 -13.14
C GLN A 81 6.34 -25.90 -12.57
N LYS A 82 6.18 -25.94 -11.25
CA LYS A 82 5.03 -26.63 -10.65
C LYS A 82 3.81 -25.89 -11.15
N ARG A 83 3.10 -26.48 -12.13
CA ARG A 83 1.78 -25.99 -12.52
C ARG A 83 0.96 -25.85 -11.24
N PRO A 84 0.41 -24.66 -10.94
CA PRO A 84 -0.62 -24.57 -9.92
C PRO A 84 -1.70 -25.58 -10.31
N LEU A 85 -1.96 -26.56 -9.45
CA LEU A 85 -3.12 -27.43 -9.57
C LEU A 85 -4.36 -26.59 -9.23
N TYR A 86 -4.68 -25.59 -10.06
CA TYR A 86 -6.03 -25.06 -10.09
C TYR A 86 -6.88 -26.11 -10.77
N GLY A 87 -7.69 -26.78 -9.95
CA GLY A 87 -8.51 -27.91 -10.33
C GLY A 87 -9.36 -27.61 -11.56
N SER A 88 -9.51 -28.64 -12.39
CA SER A 88 -10.56 -28.75 -13.39
C SER A 88 -11.90 -28.41 -12.73
N VAL A 89 -12.42 -27.22 -12.98
CA VAL A 89 -13.81 -26.92 -12.64
C VAL A 89 -14.64 -27.70 -13.64
N ASP A 90 -15.16 -28.84 -13.20
CA ASP A 90 -16.15 -29.62 -13.95
C ASP A 90 -17.37 -28.73 -14.19
N ARG A 91 -17.46 -28.15 -15.38
CA ARG A 91 -18.63 -27.39 -15.89
C ARG A 91 -19.75 -28.37 -16.25
N GLY A 92 -20.13 -29.24 -15.32
CA GLY A 92 -20.99 -30.41 -15.58
C GLY A 92 -22.13 -30.64 -14.58
N LYS A 93 -22.39 -29.74 -13.63
CA LYS A 93 -23.58 -29.82 -12.76
C LYS A 93 -24.19 -28.44 -12.50
N LEU A 94 -24.96 -27.99 -13.48
CA LEU A 94 -26.12 -27.13 -13.27
C LEU A 94 -27.28 -27.85 -13.96
N MET A 95 -27.92 -28.74 -13.20
CA MET A 95 -29.29 -29.20 -13.38
C MET A 95 -30.00 -29.04 -12.05
#